data_AF-A0A7S0JHT5-F1
#
_entry.id   AF-A0A7S0JHT5-F1
#
_cell.length_a   1.000
_cell.length_b   1.000
_cell.length_c   1.000
_cell.angle_alpha   90.00
_cell.angle_beta   90.00
_cell.angle_gamma   90.00
#
_symmetry.space_group_name_H-M   'P 1'
#
loop_
_entity.id
_entity.type
_entity.pdbx_description
1 polymer ?
#
loop_
_entity_poly.entity_id
_entity_poly.type
_entity_poly.pdbx_seq_one_letter_code
_entity_poly.pdbx_strand_id
1 'polypeptide(L)'
;QLLPASTEKPKLTTALAKKHASKDNMLIVTYVNYNRLDFVYTLVKQLIALDNHHFLVGALDEDALRGLQTHGIPAFFMDSGLTTKDYGWGTYNFRQLGLHKVQLVLDLVKTGVDCLTIDADAFILRDPFPYFRDLAEADVLMSSDHLVATNGLQDQGLEGDSGFHSAFNIGYIFIRATALEFVQKWRDLCHQRKNDWDQVLFANVLRLGSSYLRTTPKRLKHMYKTNNGTHLMAGVLPVSLFASGHTFFVSRIAHLMHTHPYMVHTTFQYGGAQGKRH
;
A
#
# COMPACT_ATOMS: atom_id res chain seq x y z
N GLN A 1 -1.60 21.19 18.63
CA GLN A 1 -2.80 21.97 19.01
C GLN A 1 -3.96 21.43 18.17
N LEU A 2 -5.10 21.15 18.79
CA LEU A 2 -6.26 20.62 18.06
C LEU A 2 -6.95 21.77 17.28
N LEU A 3 -7.35 21.49 16.05
CA LEU A 3 -8.15 22.38 15.20
C LEU A 3 -9.64 22.22 15.56
N PRO A 4 -10.48 23.26 15.32
CA PRO A 4 -11.92 23.12 15.44
C PRO A 4 -12.44 22.04 14.49
N ALA A 5 -13.43 21.26 14.95
CA ALA A 5 -14.06 20.25 14.12
C ALA A 5 -14.75 20.88 12.91
N SER A 6 -14.39 20.43 11.69
CA SER A 6 -15.07 20.82 10.46
C SER A 6 -16.26 19.89 10.20
N THR A 7 -17.32 20.43 9.58
CA THR A 7 -18.43 19.63 9.06
C THR A 7 -18.23 19.22 7.60
N GLU A 8 -17.15 19.68 6.97
CA GLU A 8 -16.84 19.39 5.58
C GLU A 8 -16.49 17.91 5.40
N LYS A 9 -17.03 17.29 4.34
CA LYS A 9 -16.74 15.91 3.94
C LYS A 9 -16.05 15.92 2.57
N PRO A 10 -14.77 16.35 2.49
CA PRO A 10 -14.06 16.44 1.22
C PRO A 10 -14.02 15.07 0.54
N LYS A 11 -14.35 15.01 -0.75
CA LYS A 11 -14.24 13.77 -1.54
C LYS A 11 -12.88 13.70 -2.21
N LEU A 12 -12.43 12.50 -2.57
CA LEU A 12 -11.22 12.34 -3.37
C LEU A 12 -11.43 12.96 -4.75
N THR A 13 -10.59 13.92 -5.11
CA THR A 13 -10.59 14.57 -6.43
C THR A 13 -9.17 14.68 -6.94
N THR A 14 -8.99 14.86 -8.25
CA THR A 14 -7.68 15.14 -8.85
C THR A 14 -7.00 16.35 -8.20
N ALA A 15 -7.76 17.43 -7.95
CA ALA A 15 -7.22 18.63 -7.31
C ALA A 15 -6.72 18.35 -5.89
N LEU A 16 -7.48 17.62 -5.08
CA LEU A 16 -7.08 17.25 -3.72
C LEU A 16 -5.85 16.35 -3.72
N ALA A 17 -5.84 15.31 -4.56
CA ALA A 17 -4.71 14.39 -4.62
C ALA A 17 -3.42 15.10 -5.08
N LYS A 18 -3.49 15.91 -6.14
CA LYS A 18 -2.34 16.66 -6.65
C LYS A 18 -1.84 17.74 -5.68
N LYS A 19 -2.72 18.34 -4.87
CA LYS A 19 -2.34 19.30 -3.82
C LYS A 19 -1.38 18.68 -2.80
N HIS A 20 -1.53 17.39 -2.50
CA HIS A 20 -0.74 16.67 -1.51
C HIS A 20 0.37 15.81 -2.12
N ALA A 21 0.37 15.57 -3.42
CA ALA A 21 1.42 14.82 -4.10
C ALA A 21 2.76 15.59 -4.08
N SER A 22 3.85 14.84 -4.20
CA SER A 22 5.19 15.41 -4.35
C SER A 22 5.38 16.03 -5.75
N LYS A 23 6.48 16.78 -5.90
CA LYS A 23 6.90 17.31 -7.21
C LYS A 23 7.12 16.22 -8.27
N ASP A 24 7.39 14.99 -7.83
CA ASP A 24 7.58 13.82 -8.69
C ASP A 24 6.26 13.04 -8.87
N ASN A 25 5.11 13.66 -8.58
CA ASN A 25 3.77 13.10 -8.70
C ASN A 25 3.47 11.91 -7.77
N MET A 26 4.28 11.69 -6.73
CA MET A 26 4.11 10.59 -5.77
C MET A 26 3.26 11.01 -4.57
N LEU A 27 2.35 10.14 -4.13
CA LEU A 27 1.48 10.36 -2.97
C LEU A 27 1.42 9.09 -2.11
N ILE A 28 1.60 9.24 -0.79
CA ILE A 28 1.35 8.16 0.17
C ILE A 28 -0.11 8.22 0.60
N VAL A 29 -0.84 7.11 0.48
CA VAL A 29 -2.25 7.05 0.87
C VAL A 29 -2.52 5.88 1.78
N THR A 30 -3.21 6.14 2.87
CA THR A 30 -3.77 5.12 3.76
C THR A 30 -5.25 5.39 3.98
N TYR A 31 -5.95 4.46 4.62
CA TYR A 31 -7.36 4.61 4.95
C TYR A 31 -7.67 3.96 6.29
N VAL A 32 -8.64 4.52 7.01
CA VAL A 32 -8.86 4.16 8.41
C VAL A 32 -10.31 4.34 8.83
N ASN A 33 -10.75 3.49 9.77
CA ASN A 33 -11.97 3.70 10.54
C ASN A 33 -11.64 4.27 11.92
N TYR A 34 -12.63 4.74 12.66
CA TYR A 34 -12.40 5.41 13.94
C TYR A 34 -11.65 4.52 14.96
N ASN A 35 -11.92 3.22 14.96
CA ASN A 35 -11.30 2.26 15.88
C ASN A 35 -9.81 1.96 15.59
N ARG A 36 -9.26 2.48 14.49
CA ARG A 36 -7.84 2.36 14.11
C ARG A 36 -7.15 3.70 13.91
N LEU A 37 -7.80 4.78 14.35
CA LEU A 37 -7.30 6.13 14.17
C LEU A 37 -5.94 6.36 14.86
N ASP A 38 -5.70 5.64 15.97
CA ASP A 38 -4.42 5.57 16.66
C ASP A 38 -3.26 5.11 15.76
N PHE A 39 -3.52 4.22 14.81
CA PHE A 39 -2.50 3.73 13.88
C PHE A 39 -2.09 4.81 12.89
N VAL A 40 -3.08 5.50 12.30
CA VAL A 40 -2.80 6.62 11.39
C VAL A 40 -2.08 7.75 12.09
N TYR A 41 -2.39 8.05 13.35
CA TYR A 41 -1.64 9.05 14.11
C TYR A 41 -0.17 8.71 14.26
N THR A 42 0.15 7.43 14.46
CA THR A 42 1.54 6.96 14.52
C THR A 42 2.23 7.11 13.16
N LEU A 43 1.57 6.64 12.10
CA LEU A 43 2.07 6.72 10.72
C LEU A 43 2.31 8.17 10.28
N VAL A 44 1.38 9.09 10.56
CA VAL A 44 1.53 10.52 10.23
C VAL A 44 2.66 11.16 11.03
N LYS A 45 2.81 10.82 12.33
CA LYS A 45 3.96 11.31 13.11
C LYS A 45 5.29 10.84 12.54
N GLN A 46 5.37 9.60 12.04
CA GLN A 46 6.57 9.08 11.39
C GLN A 46 6.89 9.83 10.10
N LEU A 47 5.88 10.08 9.25
CA LEU A 47 6.03 10.87 8.03
C LEU A 47 6.51 12.30 8.31
N ILE A 48 5.93 12.97 9.30
CA ILE A 48 6.36 14.30 9.73
C ILE A 48 7.80 14.28 10.26
N ALA A 49 8.18 13.26 11.06
CA ALA A 49 9.54 13.11 11.57
C ALA A 49 10.58 12.85 10.46
N LEU A 50 10.14 12.31 9.32
CA LEU A 50 10.93 12.10 8.11
C LEU A 50 10.91 13.30 7.15
N ASP A 51 10.25 14.41 7.52
CA ASP A 51 10.00 15.57 6.67
C ASP A 51 9.29 15.23 5.34
N ASN A 52 8.49 14.17 5.32
CA ASN A 52 7.65 13.79 4.19
C ASN A 52 6.19 14.19 4.46
N HIS A 53 5.76 15.30 3.84
CA HIS A 53 4.40 15.84 3.99
C HIS A 53 3.45 15.39 2.86
N HIS A 54 3.87 14.44 2.03
CA HIS A 54 3.16 14.05 0.82
C HIS A 54 2.24 12.85 1.04
N PHE A 55 1.22 13.05 1.88
CA PHE A 55 0.27 12.01 2.23
C PHE A 55 -1.18 12.50 2.29
N LEU A 56 -2.09 11.54 2.17
CA LEU A 56 -3.53 11.76 2.28
C LEU A 56 -4.20 10.55 2.97
N VAL A 57 -5.20 10.79 3.81
CA VAL A 57 -5.89 9.74 4.57
C VAL A 57 -7.35 9.60 4.14
N GLY A 58 -7.75 8.41 3.72
CA GLY A 58 -9.16 8.06 3.47
C GLY A 58 -9.88 7.72 4.77
N ALA A 59 -10.86 8.53 5.16
CA ALA A 59 -11.73 8.24 6.30
C ALA A 59 -12.90 7.35 5.87
N LEU A 60 -12.99 6.15 6.45
CA LEU A 60 -14.05 5.18 6.16
C LEU A 60 -15.40 5.58 6.78
N ASP A 61 -15.36 6.33 7.89
CA ASP A 61 -16.52 6.79 8.66
C ASP A 61 -16.33 8.25 9.14
N GLU A 62 -17.42 8.87 9.60
CA GLU A 62 -17.43 10.30 9.97
C GLU A 62 -16.62 10.60 11.23
N ASP A 63 -16.54 9.65 12.17
CA ASP A 63 -15.79 9.84 13.40
C ASP A 63 -14.29 9.81 13.12
N ALA A 64 -13.84 8.92 12.23
CA ALA A 64 -12.48 8.93 11.70
C ALA A 64 -12.16 10.26 11.02
N LEU A 65 -13.05 10.76 10.14
CA LEU A 65 -12.85 12.02 9.45
C LEU A 65 -12.71 13.19 10.44
N ARG A 66 -13.63 13.28 11.41
CA ARG A 66 -13.59 14.32 12.45
C ARG A 66 -12.27 14.26 13.22
N GLY A 67 -11.84 13.06 13.60
CA GLY A 67 -10.59 12.87 14.33
C GLY A 67 -9.35 13.25 13.53
N LEU A 68 -9.32 13.01 12.22
CA LEU A 68 -8.23 13.47 11.33
C LEU A 68 -8.22 14.99 11.20
N GLN A 69 -9.38 15.61 10.93
CA GLN A 69 -9.52 17.06 10.76
C GLN A 69 -9.14 17.84 12.02
N THR A 70 -9.56 17.35 13.19
CA THR A 70 -9.22 17.96 14.48
C THR A 70 -7.71 17.93 14.73
N HIS A 71 -6.97 17.01 14.10
CA HIS A 71 -5.50 16.96 14.17
C HIS A 71 -4.81 17.65 12.99
N GLY A 72 -5.54 18.30 12.09
CA GLY A 72 -4.99 18.92 10.89
C GLY A 72 -4.42 17.94 9.87
N ILE A 73 -4.87 16.68 9.91
CA ILE A 73 -4.39 15.63 9.01
C ILE A 73 -5.16 15.73 7.67
N PRO A 74 -4.46 15.85 6.52
CA PRO A 74 -5.10 15.85 5.21
C PRO A 74 -5.92 14.57 4.99
N ALA A 75 -7.22 14.74 4.72
CA ALA A 75 -8.13 13.61 4.62
C ALA A 75 -9.24 13.83 3.57
N PHE A 76 -9.82 12.72 3.10
CA PHE A 76 -11.05 12.67 2.32
C PHE A 76 -12.00 11.60 2.86
N PHE A 77 -13.30 11.77 2.63
CA PHE A 77 -14.34 10.87 3.08
C PHE A 77 -14.64 9.81 2.02
N MET A 78 -14.59 8.53 2.41
CA MET A 78 -14.76 7.38 1.52
C MET A 78 -16.19 6.84 1.43
N ASP A 79 -17.15 7.36 2.22
CA ASP A 79 -18.58 7.00 2.19
C ASP A 79 -18.84 5.50 1.96
N SER A 80 -18.18 4.69 2.79
CA SER A 80 -18.07 3.24 2.58
C SER A 80 -19.32 2.47 3.02
N GLY A 81 -20.22 3.11 3.77
CA GLY A 81 -21.31 2.43 4.49
C GLY A 81 -20.83 1.41 5.53
N LEU A 82 -19.51 1.28 5.73
CA LEU A 82 -18.92 0.41 6.73
C LEU A 82 -19.00 1.08 8.11
N THR A 83 -19.23 0.24 9.11
CA THR A 83 -19.31 0.64 10.52
C THR A 83 -17.94 0.88 11.14
N THR A 84 -17.92 1.55 12.30
CA THR A 84 -16.73 1.84 13.10
C THR A 84 -16.11 0.61 13.80
N LYS A 85 -16.72 -0.59 13.67
CA LYS A 85 -16.33 -1.78 14.43
C LYS A 85 -15.03 -2.41 13.90
N ASP A 86 -14.33 -3.09 14.80
CA ASP A 86 -13.22 -3.96 14.43
C ASP A 86 -13.73 -5.15 13.60
N TYR A 87 -13.21 -5.31 12.39
CA TYR A 87 -13.53 -6.44 11.55
C TYR A 87 -12.45 -7.49 11.73
N GLY A 88 -12.78 -8.52 12.51
CA GLY A 88 -11.89 -9.67 12.70
C GLY A 88 -11.39 -10.22 11.36
N TRP A 89 -10.14 -10.69 11.35
CA TRP A 89 -9.50 -11.20 10.14
C TRP A 89 -10.32 -12.33 9.50
N GLY A 90 -10.52 -12.26 8.18
CA GLY A 90 -11.26 -13.27 7.40
C GLY A 90 -12.79 -13.17 7.42
N THR A 91 -13.36 -12.28 8.24
CA THR A 91 -14.83 -12.07 8.33
C THR A 91 -15.44 -11.47 7.05
N TYR A 92 -16.76 -11.55 6.91
CA TYR A 92 -17.49 -10.93 5.78
C TYR A 92 -17.20 -9.43 5.63
N ASN A 93 -17.22 -8.69 6.74
CA ASN A 93 -16.93 -7.25 6.72
C ASN A 93 -15.45 -6.96 6.38
N PHE A 94 -14.51 -7.82 6.81
CA PHE A 94 -13.11 -7.73 6.37
C PHE A 94 -12.98 -7.93 4.86
N ARG A 95 -13.77 -8.83 4.25
CA ARG A 95 -13.81 -8.99 2.79
C ARG A 95 -14.42 -7.78 2.08
N GLN A 96 -15.43 -7.14 2.69
CA GLN A 96 -15.98 -5.88 2.17
C GLN A 96 -14.95 -4.73 2.24
N LEU A 97 -14.08 -4.68 3.26
CA LEU A 97 -12.96 -3.74 3.28
C LEU A 97 -12.04 -3.92 2.07
N GLY A 98 -11.74 -5.16 1.68
CA GLY A 98 -10.94 -5.44 0.47
C GLY A 98 -11.56 -4.85 -0.80
N LEU A 99 -12.89 -4.85 -0.92
CA LEU A 99 -13.60 -4.20 -2.04
C LEU A 99 -13.45 -2.67 -2.02
N HIS A 100 -13.48 -2.06 -0.84
CA HIS A 100 -13.26 -0.61 -0.68
C HIS A 100 -11.80 -0.22 -0.92
N LYS A 101 -10.85 -1.06 -0.51
CA LYS A 101 -9.42 -0.89 -0.75
C LYS A 101 -9.14 -0.85 -2.26
N VAL A 102 -9.60 -1.86 -2.99
CA VAL A 102 -9.34 -1.91 -4.45
C VAL A 102 -10.05 -0.77 -5.18
N GLN A 103 -11.23 -0.35 -4.72
CA GLN A 103 -11.92 0.82 -5.27
C GLN A 103 -11.14 2.11 -5.00
N LEU A 104 -10.60 2.29 -3.78
CA LEU A 104 -9.74 3.43 -3.44
C LEU A 104 -8.52 3.49 -4.37
N VAL A 105 -7.82 2.36 -4.55
CA VAL A 105 -6.63 2.32 -5.42
C VAL A 105 -6.99 2.71 -6.87
N LEU A 106 -8.16 2.27 -7.37
CA LEU A 106 -8.66 2.69 -8.68
C LEU A 106 -8.94 4.19 -8.74
N ASP A 107 -9.61 4.75 -7.73
CA ASP A 107 -9.96 6.17 -7.70
C ASP A 107 -8.72 7.06 -7.58
N LEU A 108 -7.71 6.62 -6.81
CA LEU A 108 -6.40 7.24 -6.74
C LEU A 108 -5.69 7.26 -8.09
N VAL A 109 -5.59 6.11 -8.77
CA VAL A 109 -4.94 6.02 -10.08
C VAL A 109 -5.66 6.90 -11.12
N LYS A 110 -7.00 7.01 -11.04
CA LYS A 110 -7.79 7.95 -11.88
C LYS A 110 -7.48 9.43 -11.63
N THR A 111 -6.96 9.80 -10.46
CA THR A 111 -6.53 11.18 -10.22
C THR A 111 -5.28 11.57 -11.02
N GLY A 112 -4.54 10.58 -11.54
CA GLY A 112 -3.30 10.80 -12.27
C GLY A 112 -2.06 10.90 -11.39
N VAL A 113 -2.16 10.62 -10.08
CA VAL A 113 -1.00 10.56 -9.16
C VAL A 113 -0.47 9.14 -9.02
N ASP A 114 0.83 9.00 -8.79
CA ASP A 114 1.49 7.72 -8.54
C ASP A 114 1.41 7.44 -7.03
N CYS A 115 0.78 6.33 -6.65
CA CYS A 115 0.36 6.12 -5.27
C CYS A 115 1.12 4.98 -4.61
N LEU A 116 1.71 5.27 -3.45
CA LEU A 116 2.04 4.25 -2.46
C LEU A 116 0.83 4.07 -1.54
N THR A 117 0.05 3.02 -1.78
CA THR A 117 -1.07 2.67 -0.89
C THR A 117 -0.56 1.77 0.22
N ILE A 118 -0.89 2.13 1.46
CA ILE A 118 -0.38 1.46 2.66
C ILE A 118 -1.53 1.14 3.63
N ASP A 119 -1.51 -0.06 4.19
CA ASP A 119 -2.44 -0.41 5.28
C ASP A 119 -2.12 0.44 6.52
N ALA A 120 -3.15 0.81 7.28
CA ALA A 120 -3.01 1.75 8.40
C ALA A 120 -2.08 1.21 9.52
N ASP A 121 -1.92 -0.10 9.61
CA ASP A 121 -1.09 -0.83 10.58
C ASP A 121 0.35 -1.08 10.08
N ALA A 122 0.81 -0.24 9.15
CA ALA A 122 2.19 -0.15 8.73
C ALA A 122 2.98 0.89 9.53
N PHE A 123 4.26 0.62 9.72
CA PHE A 123 5.24 1.61 10.17
C PHE A 123 6.09 2.11 9.01
N ILE A 124 6.42 3.40 9.02
CA ILE A 124 7.37 4.03 8.11
C ILE A 124 8.59 4.46 8.91
N LEU A 125 9.76 3.93 8.55
CA LEU A 125 11.02 4.13 9.25
C LEU A 125 12.03 4.98 8.44
N ARG A 126 11.85 5.06 7.12
CA ARG A 126 12.62 5.92 6.21
C ARG A 126 11.67 6.46 5.12
N ASP A 127 12.00 7.62 4.56
CA ASP A 127 11.28 8.16 3.40
C ASP A 127 11.40 7.19 2.20
N PRO A 128 10.30 6.60 1.69
CA PRO A 128 10.37 5.63 0.61
C PRO A 128 10.45 6.27 -0.78
N PHE A 129 10.25 7.59 -0.92
CA PHE A 129 10.25 8.25 -2.23
C PHE A 129 11.58 8.18 -2.99
N PRO A 130 12.76 8.35 -2.36
CA PRO A 130 14.04 8.11 -3.02
C PRO A 130 14.14 6.71 -3.62
N TYR A 131 13.66 5.68 -2.90
CA TYR A 131 13.68 4.30 -3.38
C TYR A 131 12.86 4.11 -4.65
N PHE A 132 11.65 4.67 -4.69
CA PHE A 132 10.77 4.55 -5.86
C PHE A 132 11.25 5.40 -7.04
N ARG A 133 11.91 6.54 -6.79
CA ARG A 133 12.50 7.38 -7.83
C ARG A 133 13.60 6.63 -8.60
N ASP A 134 14.42 5.85 -7.90
CA ASP A 134 15.47 5.03 -8.52
C ASP A 134 14.91 3.90 -9.40
N LEU A 135 13.66 3.52 -9.16
CA LEU A 135 12.88 2.54 -9.91
C LEU A 135 11.92 3.20 -10.91
N ALA A 136 12.37 4.24 -11.61
CA ALA A 136 11.55 5.04 -12.53
C ALA A 136 10.86 4.24 -13.67
N GLU A 137 11.33 3.02 -13.96
CA GLU A 137 10.76 2.13 -14.97
C GLU A 137 9.63 1.25 -14.42
N ALA A 138 9.42 1.21 -13.09
CA ALA A 138 8.42 0.35 -12.46
C ALA A 138 7.03 1.01 -12.46
N ASP A 139 6.05 0.30 -13.03
CA ASP A 139 4.63 0.66 -12.96
C ASP A 139 3.96 0.15 -11.69
N VAL A 140 4.39 -1.02 -11.20
CA VAL A 140 3.80 -1.69 -10.03
C VAL A 140 4.90 -2.28 -9.15
N LEU A 141 5.00 -1.83 -7.90
CA LEU A 141 5.84 -2.48 -6.89
C LEU A 141 4.96 -3.03 -5.77
N MET A 142 5.24 -4.25 -5.33
CA MET A 142 4.43 -4.94 -4.33
C MET A 142 5.32 -5.55 -3.24
N SER A 143 4.86 -5.55 -2.00
CA SER A 143 5.50 -6.36 -0.96
C SER A 143 5.16 -7.85 -1.11
N SER A 144 5.79 -8.68 -0.30
CA SER A 144 5.46 -10.10 -0.20
C SER A 144 5.51 -10.59 1.24
N ASP A 145 4.78 -11.67 1.53
CA ASP A 145 4.87 -12.41 2.77
C ASP A 145 5.92 -13.55 2.66
N HIS A 146 6.93 -13.37 1.80
CA HIS A 146 8.07 -14.28 1.74
C HIS A 146 8.89 -14.20 3.03
N LEU A 147 9.40 -15.32 3.51
CA LEU A 147 10.06 -15.39 4.83
C LEU A 147 11.58 -15.21 4.76
N VAL A 148 12.15 -15.17 3.57
CA VAL A 148 13.59 -15.09 3.33
C VAL A 148 13.85 -14.04 2.27
N ALA A 149 14.95 -13.29 2.39
CA ALA A 149 15.39 -12.41 1.32
C ALA A 149 15.95 -13.24 0.15
N THR A 150 15.60 -12.88 -1.08
CA THR A 150 16.05 -13.55 -2.30
C THR A 150 17.09 -12.73 -3.07
N ASN A 151 17.43 -11.55 -2.54
CA ASN A 151 18.52 -10.71 -3.00
C ASN A 151 19.82 -10.97 -2.19
N GLY A 152 20.92 -10.32 -2.60
CA GLY A 152 22.22 -10.50 -1.95
C GLY A 152 22.34 -9.84 -0.57
N LEU A 153 23.36 -10.20 0.21
CA LEU A 153 23.69 -9.52 1.45
C LEU A 153 23.96 -8.02 1.18
N GLN A 154 23.42 -7.12 2.01
CA GLN A 154 23.47 -5.65 1.84
C GLN A 154 22.86 -5.10 0.54
N ASP A 155 22.27 -5.98 -0.29
CA ASP A 155 21.60 -5.59 -1.51
C ASP A 155 20.29 -4.89 -1.17
N GLN A 156 20.16 -3.65 -1.64
CA GLN A 156 18.95 -2.84 -1.45
C GLN A 156 18.04 -2.87 -2.69
N GLY A 157 18.42 -3.58 -3.76
CA GLY A 157 17.56 -3.78 -4.92
C GLY A 157 16.35 -4.66 -4.61
N LEU A 158 15.42 -4.73 -5.57
CA LEU A 158 14.24 -5.58 -5.52
C LEU A 158 14.57 -7.06 -5.26
N GLU A 159 13.59 -7.86 -4.85
CA GLU A 159 13.78 -9.31 -4.77
C GLU A 159 14.21 -9.92 -6.12
N GLY A 160 14.88 -11.06 -6.06
CA GLY A 160 15.20 -11.89 -7.23
C GLY A 160 13.96 -12.51 -7.86
N ASP A 161 14.15 -13.29 -8.93
CA ASP A 161 13.04 -13.90 -9.68
C ASP A 161 12.16 -14.82 -8.79
N SER A 162 12.76 -15.48 -7.78
CA SER A 162 12.02 -16.28 -6.80
C SER A 162 11.03 -15.47 -5.96
N GLY A 163 11.27 -14.17 -5.77
CA GLY A 163 10.31 -13.25 -5.14
C GLY A 163 8.95 -13.26 -5.85
N PHE A 164 8.92 -13.43 -7.18
CA PHE A 164 7.69 -13.53 -7.96
C PHE A 164 6.94 -14.86 -7.78
N HIS A 165 7.46 -15.82 -7.02
CA HIS A 165 6.76 -17.06 -6.64
C HIS A 165 6.21 -17.02 -5.22
N SER A 166 6.40 -15.90 -4.52
CA SER A 166 5.90 -15.68 -3.16
C SER A 166 4.42 -15.33 -3.15
N ALA A 167 3.80 -15.47 -1.97
CA ALA A 167 2.54 -14.79 -1.70
C ALA A 167 2.81 -13.28 -1.68
N PHE A 168 2.37 -12.56 -2.72
CA PHE A 168 2.41 -11.09 -2.72
C PHE A 168 1.57 -10.56 -1.59
N ASN A 169 2.01 -9.47 -0.98
CA ASN A 169 1.31 -8.75 0.06
C ASN A 169 0.92 -7.36 -0.45
N ILE A 170 -0.34 -6.97 -0.28
CA ILE A 170 -0.84 -5.68 -0.76
C ILE A 170 -0.98 -4.63 0.36
N GLY A 171 -0.38 -4.85 1.52
CA GLY A 171 -0.26 -3.81 2.54
C GLY A 171 0.76 -2.74 2.16
N TYR A 172 1.64 -3.04 1.20
CA TYR A 172 2.41 -2.06 0.43
C TYR A 172 2.25 -2.31 -1.05
N ILE A 173 1.64 -1.37 -1.75
CA ILE A 173 1.65 -1.33 -3.21
C ILE A 173 1.97 0.07 -3.68
N PHE A 174 3.00 0.18 -4.50
CA PHE A 174 3.25 1.38 -5.30
C PHE A 174 2.69 1.13 -6.70
N ILE A 175 1.79 2.00 -7.16
CA ILE A 175 1.16 1.88 -8.47
C ILE A 175 1.20 3.23 -9.16
N ARG A 176 1.76 3.25 -10.37
CA ARG A 176 1.72 4.43 -11.23
C ARG A 176 0.34 4.65 -11.83
N ALA A 177 0.02 5.91 -12.10
CA ALA A 177 -1.23 6.28 -12.75
C ALA A 177 -1.41 5.61 -14.13
N THR A 178 -0.29 5.28 -14.80
CA THR A 178 -0.25 4.55 -16.08
C THR A 178 -0.81 3.13 -15.99
N ALA A 179 -0.86 2.52 -14.80
CA ALA A 179 -1.37 1.18 -14.58
C ALA A 179 -2.91 1.11 -14.41
N LEU A 180 -3.64 2.14 -14.85
CA LEU A 180 -5.11 2.24 -14.72
C LEU A 180 -5.85 0.97 -15.20
N GLU A 181 -5.48 0.43 -16.36
CA GLU A 181 -6.15 -0.74 -16.92
C GLU A 181 -6.00 -1.98 -16.02
N PHE A 182 -4.81 -2.19 -15.47
CA PHE A 182 -4.53 -3.26 -14.51
C PHE A 182 -5.38 -3.13 -13.25
N VAL A 183 -5.40 -1.94 -12.64
CA VAL A 183 -6.16 -1.70 -11.40
C VAL A 183 -7.66 -1.84 -11.64
N GLN A 184 -8.16 -1.34 -12.77
CA GLN A 184 -9.56 -1.50 -13.18
C GLN A 184 -9.92 -2.98 -13.33
N LYS A 185 -9.07 -3.79 -13.97
CA LYS A 185 -9.27 -5.24 -14.10
C LYS A 185 -9.24 -5.96 -12.75
N TRP A 186 -8.32 -5.58 -11.86
CA TRP A 186 -8.25 -6.11 -10.49
C TRP A 186 -9.52 -5.79 -9.70
N ARG A 187 -9.98 -4.54 -9.73
CA ARG A 187 -11.23 -4.09 -9.10
C ARG A 187 -12.43 -4.89 -9.59
N ASP A 188 -12.56 -5.05 -10.90
CA ASP A 188 -13.68 -5.79 -11.50
C ASP A 188 -13.66 -7.26 -11.06
N LEU A 189 -12.48 -7.89 -11.05
CA LEU A 189 -12.35 -9.27 -10.59
C LEU A 189 -12.70 -9.44 -9.12
N CYS A 190 -12.30 -8.50 -8.25
CA CYS A 190 -12.72 -8.47 -6.84
C CYS A 190 -14.23 -8.38 -6.68
N HIS A 191 -14.90 -7.56 -7.50
CA HIS A 191 -16.36 -7.43 -7.46
C HIS A 191 -17.09 -8.68 -7.99
N GLN A 192 -16.48 -9.40 -8.95
CA GLN A 192 -16.99 -10.67 -9.45
C GLN A 192 -16.76 -11.82 -8.45
N ARG A 193 -15.60 -11.83 -7.78
CA ARG A 193 -15.16 -12.88 -6.86
C ARG A 193 -15.08 -12.36 -5.42
N LYS A 194 -16.20 -11.83 -4.91
CA LYS A 194 -16.29 -11.15 -3.59
C LYS A 194 -15.83 -11.97 -2.37
N ASN A 195 -15.72 -13.29 -2.54
CA ASN A 195 -15.29 -14.22 -1.49
C ASN A 195 -13.81 -14.59 -1.58
N ASP A 196 -13.09 -14.14 -2.60
CA ASP A 196 -11.67 -14.40 -2.70
C ASP A 196 -10.87 -13.24 -2.12
N TRP A 197 -9.66 -13.54 -1.67
CA TRP A 197 -8.75 -12.53 -1.14
C TRP A 197 -8.31 -11.59 -2.25
N ASP A 198 -8.52 -10.29 -2.05
CA ASP A 198 -8.10 -9.21 -2.94
C ASP A 198 -6.62 -9.30 -3.35
N GLN A 199 -5.76 -9.69 -2.41
CA GLN A 199 -4.34 -9.96 -2.62
C GLN A 199 -4.06 -11.10 -3.61
N VAL A 200 -4.86 -12.17 -3.56
CA VAL A 200 -4.76 -13.29 -4.52
C VAL A 200 -5.23 -12.85 -5.89
N LEU A 201 -6.33 -12.10 -5.94
CA LEU A 201 -6.87 -11.56 -7.19
C LEU A 201 -5.93 -10.53 -7.83
N PHE A 202 -5.24 -9.71 -7.02
CA PHE A 202 -4.18 -8.81 -7.47
C PHE A 202 -3.09 -9.59 -8.20
N ALA A 203 -2.56 -10.63 -7.57
CA ALA A 203 -1.51 -11.46 -8.15
C ALA A 203 -1.97 -12.16 -9.44
N ASN A 204 -3.21 -12.66 -9.46
CA ASN A 204 -3.79 -13.30 -10.65
C ASN A 204 -3.89 -12.33 -11.82
N VAL A 205 -4.41 -11.13 -11.58
CA VAL A 205 -4.54 -10.11 -12.63
C VAL A 205 -3.18 -9.62 -13.08
N LEU A 206 -2.24 -9.37 -12.17
CA LEU A 206 -0.91 -8.85 -12.52
C LEU A 206 -0.16 -9.83 -13.44
N ARG A 207 -0.41 -11.13 -13.33
CA ARG A 207 0.20 -12.15 -14.19
C ARG A 207 -0.44 -12.28 -15.58
N LEU A 208 -1.55 -11.60 -15.86
CA LEU A 208 -2.21 -11.69 -17.16
C LEU A 208 -1.36 -11.07 -18.26
N GLY A 209 -0.77 -11.91 -19.12
CA GLY A 209 0.17 -11.46 -20.15
C GLY A 209 1.63 -11.41 -19.69
N SER A 210 1.95 -11.99 -18.52
CA SER A 210 3.33 -12.11 -18.07
C SER A 210 4.17 -12.82 -19.12
N SER A 211 5.30 -12.22 -19.50
CA SER A 211 6.21 -12.84 -20.45
C SER A 211 7.25 -13.71 -19.74
N TYR A 212 7.77 -14.73 -20.42
CA TYR A 212 8.92 -15.52 -19.97
C TYR A 212 10.26 -14.78 -20.13
N LEU A 213 10.24 -13.48 -20.45
CA LEU A 213 11.46 -12.69 -20.55
C LEU A 213 12.15 -12.65 -19.18
N ARG A 214 13.49 -12.67 -19.23
CA ARG A 214 14.31 -12.49 -18.02
C ARG A 214 14.01 -11.14 -17.39
N THR A 215 14.18 -11.08 -16.08
CA THR A 215 14.09 -9.82 -15.35
C THR A 215 15.14 -8.83 -15.86
N THR A 216 14.81 -7.55 -15.83
CA THR A 216 15.75 -6.44 -16.11
C THR A 216 16.92 -6.43 -15.11
N PRO A 217 17.99 -5.64 -15.36
CA PRO A 217 19.05 -5.44 -14.35
C PRO A 217 18.54 -4.93 -13.00
N LYS A 218 17.46 -4.16 -12.98
CA LYS A 218 16.77 -3.70 -11.75
C LYS A 218 15.79 -4.74 -11.18
N ARG A 219 15.74 -5.95 -11.73
CA ARG A 219 14.86 -7.08 -11.35
C ARG A 219 13.37 -6.85 -11.57
N LEU A 220 13.02 -5.88 -12.41
CA LEU A 220 11.65 -5.72 -12.93
C LEU A 220 11.31 -6.81 -13.95
N LYS A 221 10.03 -7.19 -14.01
CA LYS A 221 9.48 -8.19 -14.94
C LYS A 221 8.32 -7.60 -15.73
N HIS A 222 8.24 -8.00 -17.00
CA HIS A 222 7.10 -7.73 -17.86
C HIS A 222 5.91 -8.58 -17.41
N MET A 223 4.93 -7.93 -16.79
CA MET A 223 3.78 -8.58 -16.17
C MET A 223 2.50 -8.27 -16.97
N TYR A 224 1.54 -7.56 -16.39
CA TYR A 224 0.24 -7.31 -17.01
C TYR A 224 0.37 -6.72 -18.42
N LYS A 225 -0.27 -7.36 -19.42
CA LYS A 225 -0.33 -6.83 -20.78
C LYS A 225 -1.62 -6.05 -20.99
N THR A 226 -1.47 -4.76 -21.24
CA THR A 226 -2.58 -3.84 -21.54
C THR A 226 -3.18 -4.12 -22.91
N ASN A 227 -4.39 -3.60 -23.16
CA ASN A 227 -5.12 -3.82 -24.42
C ASN A 227 -4.38 -3.27 -25.66
N ASN A 228 -3.54 -2.25 -25.50
CA ASN A 228 -2.73 -1.70 -26.60
C ASN A 228 -1.45 -2.52 -26.87
N GLY A 229 -1.21 -3.58 -26.11
CA GLY A 229 -0.06 -4.47 -26.25
C GLY A 229 1.14 -4.12 -25.39
N THR A 230 1.14 -3.01 -24.65
CA THR A 230 2.21 -2.61 -23.72
C THR A 230 2.17 -3.45 -22.44
N HIS A 231 3.34 -3.86 -21.96
CA HIS A 231 3.47 -4.58 -20.69
C HIS A 231 3.77 -3.60 -19.55
N LEU A 232 3.13 -3.80 -18.40
CA LEU A 232 3.51 -3.14 -17.17
C LEU A 232 4.77 -3.80 -16.60
N MET A 233 5.69 -2.96 -16.11
CA MET A 233 6.88 -3.39 -15.42
C MET A 233 6.60 -3.50 -13.93
N ALA A 234 6.75 -4.71 -13.38
CA ALA A 234 6.52 -4.94 -11.96
C ALA A 234 7.73 -5.48 -11.22
N GLY A 235 7.80 -5.19 -9.92
CA GLY A 235 8.90 -5.58 -9.04
C GLY A 235 8.45 -5.95 -7.63
N VAL A 236 9.07 -6.97 -7.04
CA VAL A 236 8.77 -7.38 -5.66
C VAL A 236 9.73 -6.66 -4.71
N LEU A 237 9.17 -5.89 -3.77
CA LEU A 237 9.94 -5.14 -2.77
C LEU A 237 10.66 -6.10 -1.83
N PRO A 238 11.94 -5.83 -1.48
CA PRO A 238 12.74 -6.74 -0.70
C PRO A 238 12.26 -6.82 0.75
N VAL A 239 12.08 -8.03 1.27
CA VAL A 239 11.51 -8.27 2.61
C VAL A 239 12.43 -7.82 3.75
N SER A 240 13.68 -7.49 3.43
CA SER A 240 14.66 -6.85 4.32
C SER A 240 14.44 -5.33 4.44
N LEU A 241 13.82 -4.69 3.44
CA LEU A 241 13.54 -3.25 3.44
C LEU A 241 12.07 -2.89 3.59
N PHE A 242 11.17 -3.69 3.02
CA PHE A 242 9.71 -3.55 3.11
C PHE A 242 9.17 -4.80 3.78
N ALA A 243 9.37 -4.86 5.10
CA ALA A 243 9.21 -6.06 5.87
C ALA A 243 7.73 -6.34 6.19
N SER A 244 7.41 -7.63 6.29
CA SER A 244 6.21 -8.09 6.99
C SER A 244 6.49 -8.11 8.49
N GLY A 245 5.44 -8.34 9.28
CA GLY A 245 5.58 -8.45 10.72
C GLY A 245 6.48 -9.63 11.09
N HIS A 246 6.34 -10.74 10.38
CA HIS A 246 7.19 -11.90 10.60
C HIS A 246 8.66 -11.62 10.24
N THR A 247 8.94 -11.02 9.07
CA THR A 247 10.32 -10.79 8.66
C THR A 247 11.02 -9.72 9.50
N PHE A 248 10.27 -8.79 10.09
CA PHE A 248 10.81 -7.79 10.99
C PHE A 248 11.02 -8.32 12.42
N PHE A 249 9.97 -8.80 13.09
CA PHE A 249 10.01 -9.11 14.53
C PHE A 249 10.54 -10.52 14.82
N VAL A 250 10.22 -11.51 13.98
CA VAL A 250 10.55 -12.93 14.24
C VAL A 250 11.86 -13.31 13.56
N SER A 251 11.89 -13.24 12.23
CA SER A 251 13.06 -13.65 11.45
C SER A 251 14.19 -12.62 11.47
N ARG A 252 13.89 -11.36 11.83
CA ARG A 252 14.83 -10.23 11.89
C ARG A 252 15.67 -10.11 10.61
N ILE A 253 15.04 -10.28 9.45
CA ILE A 253 15.72 -10.35 8.14
C ILE A 253 16.57 -9.11 7.89
N ALA A 254 16.10 -7.92 8.26
CA ALA A 254 16.87 -6.69 8.09
C ALA A 254 18.24 -6.74 8.81
N HIS A 255 18.29 -7.33 10.01
CA HIS A 255 19.53 -7.51 10.78
C HIS A 255 20.45 -8.53 10.10
N LEU A 256 19.91 -9.67 9.66
CA LEU A 256 20.67 -10.69 8.95
C LEU A 256 21.23 -10.17 7.62
N MET A 257 20.49 -9.29 6.94
CA MET A 257 20.87 -8.72 5.66
C MET A 257 21.71 -7.44 5.77
N HIS A 258 21.99 -6.96 6.98
CA HIS A 258 22.66 -5.68 7.25
C HIS A 258 22.02 -4.49 6.50
N THR A 259 20.69 -4.41 6.61
CA THR A 259 19.88 -3.36 5.96
C THR A 259 19.05 -2.60 6.99
N HIS A 260 18.57 -1.42 6.58
CA HIS A 260 17.69 -0.57 7.38
C HIS A 260 16.32 -0.46 6.70
N PRO A 261 15.23 -0.98 7.29
CA PRO A 261 13.94 -1.00 6.61
C PRO A 261 13.39 0.38 6.30
N TYR A 262 12.71 0.51 5.17
CA TYR A 262 11.82 1.65 4.89
C TYR A 262 10.50 1.49 5.62
N MET A 263 9.92 0.29 5.62
CA MET A 263 8.57 0.06 6.12
C MET A 263 8.42 -1.32 6.76
N VAL A 264 7.47 -1.45 7.70
CA VAL A 264 7.14 -2.71 8.42
C VAL A 264 5.64 -2.88 8.52
N HIS A 265 5.05 -3.82 7.76
CA HIS A 265 3.60 -4.06 7.75
C HIS A 265 3.33 -5.10 8.81
N THR A 266 2.51 -4.80 9.81
CA THR A 266 2.27 -5.69 10.94
C THR A 266 1.35 -6.88 10.61
N THR A 267 1.59 -7.59 9.50
CA THR A 267 0.96 -8.88 9.22
C THR A 267 1.46 -9.97 10.16
N PHE A 268 0.61 -10.97 10.39
CA PHE A 268 0.91 -12.16 11.20
C PHE A 268 1.43 -11.86 12.62
N GLN A 269 1.00 -10.74 13.22
CA GLN A 269 1.36 -10.43 14.60
C GLN A 269 0.70 -11.37 15.59
N TYR A 270 1.50 -11.84 16.55
CA TYR A 270 1.01 -12.53 17.72
C TYR A 270 0.01 -11.64 18.46
N GLY A 271 -1.14 -12.18 18.87
CA GLY A 271 -2.21 -11.41 19.51
C GLY A 271 -3.11 -10.60 18.56
N GLY A 272 -2.94 -10.75 17.23
CA GLY A 272 -3.83 -10.17 16.23
C GLY A 272 -3.94 -8.65 16.35
N ALA A 273 -5.16 -8.12 16.32
CA ALA A 273 -5.41 -6.67 16.41
C ALA A 273 -4.86 -6.02 17.69
N GLN A 274 -4.87 -6.73 18.82
CA GLN A 274 -4.29 -6.22 20.07
C GLN A 274 -2.77 -6.22 20.00
N GLY A 275 -2.18 -7.26 19.42
CA GLY A 275 -0.73 -7.35 19.20
C GLY A 275 -0.17 -6.19 18.38
N LYS A 276 -0.94 -5.66 17.42
CA LYS A 276 -0.54 -4.49 16.61
C LYS A 276 -0.45 -3.18 17.38
N ARG A 277 -0.96 -3.11 18.61
CA ARG A 277 -0.87 -1.94 19.50
C ARG A 277 0.32 -1.99 20.47
N HIS A 278 1.01 -3.13 20.54
CA HIS A 278 2.12 -3.38 21.45
C HIS A 278 3.42 -3.53 20.65
#